data_AF-A0A2N0TPC4-F1
#
_entry.id   AF-A0A2N0TPC4-F1
#
_cell.length_a   1.000
_cell.length_b   1.000
_cell.length_c   1.000
_cell.angle_alpha   90.00
_cell.angle_beta   90.00
_cell.angle_gamma   90.00
#
_symmetry.space_group_name_H-M   'P 1'
#
loop_
_entity.id
_entity.type
_entity.pdbx_description
1 polymer ?
#
loop_
_entity_poly.entity_id
_entity_poly.type
_entity_poly.pdbx_seq_one_letter_code
_entity_poly.pdbx_strand_id
1 'polypeptide(L)'
;MTKKILFLLLILASSVNAQNPERINPDSLNVYSEITELQKTVGSLEKELENQEKINNRSYSSISNQISAASWNLTIFGILFGVAALFIGVYVTYIERKIIDLKDKNETLLEKTLKTKEEVVAINDNINNNLNKIFLKIRREETIHILKRLTKIPEDIGNFTQQLLSRELERDDFNYLKEAYKNLGPKPQPDEDSWIKLDLSHHGSYQLVFFQHFLDLALKDEIIGPHMADKYESAIKSSFKNDMIKSTEDFSRALVDLGLENRKNDINKYFEGLSKSDFKNNSDIMNILLNSLQSRENQFKLFNLIEDEDHTLPSKLLYARILKKKYKDSKLTESEKITLENVDELIVRFEKSQEAKEKT
;
A
#
# COMPACT_ATOMS: atom_id res chain seq x y z
N MET A 1 -60.98 -83.59 12.24
CA MET A 1 -62.41 -83.51 11.83
C MET A 1 -62.95 -84.81 11.22
N THR A 2 -62.07 -85.77 10.94
CA THR A 2 -62.33 -87.12 10.40
C THR A 2 -62.97 -88.12 11.38
N LYS A 3 -62.95 -87.86 12.70
CA LYS A 3 -63.58 -88.73 13.71
C LYS A 3 -65.11 -88.63 13.80
N LYS A 4 -65.72 -87.56 13.28
CA LYS A 4 -67.19 -87.37 13.34
C LYS A 4 -67.94 -88.01 12.16
N ILE A 5 -67.27 -88.18 11.02
CA ILE A 5 -67.87 -88.78 9.82
C ILE A 5 -67.87 -90.32 9.91
N LEU A 6 -66.84 -90.91 10.52
CA LEU A 6 -66.76 -92.35 10.77
C LEU A 6 -67.83 -92.85 11.77
N PHE A 7 -68.28 -91.97 12.69
CA PHE A 7 -69.30 -92.29 13.68
C PHE A 7 -70.73 -92.29 13.11
N LEU A 8 -70.97 -91.51 12.04
CA LEU A 8 -72.28 -91.46 11.39
C LEU A 8 -72.53 -92.67 10.46
N LEU A 9 -71.47 -93.21 9.84
CA LEU A 9 -71.55 -94.40 8.99
C LEU A 9 -71.74 -95.71 9.78
N LEU A 10 -71.35 -95.75 11.05
CA LEU A 10 -71.53 -96.93 11.91
C LEU A 10 -72.98 -97.09 12.43
N ILE A 11 -73.77 -96.02 12.46
CA ILE A 11 -75.13 -96.00 13.00
C ILE A 11 -76.18 -96.41 11.95
N LEU A 12 -75.85 -96.36 10.65
CA LEU A 12 -76.75 -96.79 9.57
C LEU A 12 -76.66 -98.29 9.23
N ALA A 13 -75.66 -99.00 9.74
CA ALA A 13 -75.44 -100.43 9.45
C ALA A 13 -75.97 -101.40 10.53
N SER A 14 -76.59 -100.90 11.60
CA SER A 14 -76.98 -101.70 12.78
C SER A 14 -78.49 -101.86 13.01
N SER A 15 -79.32 -101.54 12.02
CA SER A 15 -80.75 -101.90 12.01
C SER A 15 -81.11 -102.60 10.71
N VAL A 16 -81.01 -103.94 10.72
CA VAL A 16 -81.83 -104.93 9.96
C VAL A 16 -81.06 -106.25 10.00
N ASN A 17 -81.39 -107.12 10.97
CA ASN A 17 -81.63 -108.55 10.72
C ASN A 17 -81.92 -109.29 12.03
N ALA A 18 -83.19 -109.66 12.23
CA ALA A 18 -83.58 -110.85 12.97
C ALA A 18 -84.92 -111.36 12.39
N GLN A 19 -84.85 -112.53 11.72
CA GLN A 19 -85.86 -113.62 11.64
C GLN A 19 -87.29 -113.24 11.18
N ASN A 20 -87.98 -113.87 10.23
CA ASN A 20 -87.88 -115.14 9.50
C ASN A 20 -88.94 -115.07 8.35
N PRO A 21 -89.16 -116.11 7.51
CA PRO A 21 -89.37 -115.98 6.07
C PRO A 21 -90.83 -115.72 5.65
N GLU A 22 -91.05 -114.99 4.55
CA GLU A 22 -91.91 -115.40 3.43
C GLU A 22 -91.96 -114.33 2.30
N ARG A 23 -91.90 -114.83 1.06
CA ARG A 23 -92.35 -114.26 -0.24
C ARG A 23 -91.47 -113.21 -0.96
N ILE A 24 -91.14 -113.56 -2.20
CA ILE A 24 -90.41 -112.80 -3.22
C ILE A 24 -91.35 -111.76 -3.87
N ASN A 25 -90.90 -110.50 -4.02
CA ASN A 25 -91.54 -109.51 -4.90
C ASN A 25 -90.48 -108.62 -5.60
N PRO A 26 -90.63 -108.23 -6.89
CA PRO A 26 -89.55 -107.74 -7.74
C PRO A 26 -89.56 -106.21 -7.93
N ASP A 27 -89.00 -105.45 -6.97
CA ASP A 27 -88.79 -103.98 -7.09
C ASP A 27 -87.32 -103.55 -6.93
N SER A 28 -86.39 -104.51 -7.01
CA SER A 28 -84.96 -104.32 -6.73
C SER A 28 -84.13 -103.74 -7.89
N LEU A 29 -84.74 -103.36 -9.03
CA LEU A 29 -83.97 -102.97 -10.23
C LEU A 29 -83.68 -101.45 -10.33
N ASN A 30 -84.50 -100.57 -9.76
CA ASN A 30 -84.31 -99.10 -9.82
C ASN A 30 -83.34 -98.56 -8.74
N VAL A 31 -83.19 -99.27 -7.62
CA VAL A 31 -82.26 -98.89 -6.56
C VAL A 31 -80.81 -99.13 -6.97
N TYR A 32 -80.55 -100.12 -7.84
CA TYR A 32 -79.20 -100.43 -8.31
C TYR A 32 -78.64 -99.37 -9.27
N SER A 33 -79.46 -98.77 -10.14
CA SER A 33 -79.00 -97.73 -11.08
C SER A 33 -78.61 -96.43 -10.37
N GLU A 34 -79.41 -95.95 -9.42
CA GLU A 34 -79.10 -94.76 -8.60
C GLU A 34 -77.87 -94.97 -7.72
N ILE A 35 -77.71 -96.15 -7.11
CA ILE A 35 -76.51 -96.48 -6.32
C ILE A 35 -75.26 -96.45 -7.21
N THR A 36 -75.36 -96.93 -8.45
CA THR A 36 -74.21 -96.95 -9.38
C THR A 36 -73.83 -95.54 -9.84
N GLU A 37 -74.80 -94.66 -10.05
CA GLU A 37 -74.57 -93.26 -10.44
C GLU A 37 -74.05 -92.39 -9.29
N LEU A 38 -74.56 -92.59 -8.08
CA LEU A 38 -74.02 -91.99 -6.85
C LEU A 38 -72.58 -92.46 -6.58
N GLN A 39 -72.27 -93.75 -6.75
CA GLN A 39 -70.89 -94.25 -6.63
C GLN A 39 -69.95 -93.60 -7.66
N LYS A 40 -70.42 -93.40 -8.88
CA LYS A 40 -69.64 -92.72 -9.93
C LYS A 40 -69.41 -91.24 -9.60
N THR A 41 -70.42 -90.58 -9.03
CA THR A 41 -70.35 -89.16 -8.62
C THR A 41 -69.43 -88.99 -7.42
N VAL A 42 -69.53 -89.87 -6.42
CA VAL A 42 -68.60 -89.93 -5.28
C VAL A 42 -67.17 -90.18 -5.76
N GLY A 43 -66.96 -91.14 -6.66
CA GLY A 43 -65.63 -91.38 -7.25
C GLY A 43 -65.09 -90.19 -8.03
N SER A 44 -65.96 -89.41 -8.70
CA SER A 44 -65.54 -88.17 -9.38
C SER A 44 -65.20 -87.04 -8.41
N LEU A 45 -65.97 -86.88 -7.32
CA LEU A 45 -65.73 -85.89 -6.27
C LEU A 45 -64.48 -86.20 -5.47
N GLU A 46 -64.23 -87.47 -5.14
CA GLU A 46 -62.99 -87.91 -4.49
C GLU A 46 -61.78 -87.60 -5.37
N LYS A 47 -61.89 -87.84 -6.68
CA LYS A 47 -60.83 -87.51 -7.64
C LYS A 47 -60.62 -86.01 -7.78
N GLU A 48 -61.68 -85.21 -7.73
CA GLU A 48 -61.60 -83.75 -7.79
C GLU A 48 -61.02 -83.17 -6.49
N LEU A 49 -61.37 -83.74 -5.34
CA LEU A 49 -60.80 -83.40 -4.04
C LEU A 49 -59.31 -83.78 -3.96
N GLU A 50 -58.95 -84.98 -4.43
CA GLU A 50 -57.55 -85.41 -4.53
C GLU A 50 -56.76 -84.50 -5.49
N ASN A 51 -57.36 -84.08 -6.60
CA ASN A 51 -56.75 -83.13 -7.53
C ASN A 51 -56.59 -81.74 -6.90
N GLN A 52 -57.60 -81.24 -6.18
CA GLN A 52 -57.50 -79.96 -5.46
C GLN A 52 -56.45 -80.03 -4.35
N GLU A 53 -56.38 -81.12 -3.60
CA GLU A 53 -55.37 -81.32 -2.55
C GLU A 53 -53.96 -81.38 -3.17
N LYS A 54 -53.79 -82.06 -4.32
CA LYS A 54 -52.53 -82.06 -5.07
C LYS A 54 -52.17 -80.68 -5.62
N ILE A 55 -53.14 -79.93 -6.14
CA ILE A 55 -52.92 -78.56 -6.62
C ILE A 55 -52.54 -77.66 -5.44
N ASN A 56 -53.23 -77.75 -4.32
CA ASN A 56 -52.95 -76.93 -3.16
C ASN A 56 -51.58 -77.25 -2.55
N ASN A 57 -51.24 -78.54 -2.43
CA ASN A 57 -49.89 -78.96 -1.99
C ASN A 57 -48.80 -78.50 -2.96
N ARG A 58 -49.04 -78.55 -4.27
CA ARG A 58 -48.11 -78.01 -5.28
C ARG A 58 -48.00 -76.49 -5.20
N SER A 59 -49.10 -75.78 -4.98
CA SER A 59 -49.12 -74.32 -4.82
C SER A 59 -48.42 -73.89 -3.54
N TYR A 60 -48.68 -74.54 -2.40
CA TYR A 60 -47.96 -74.27 -1.16
C TYR A 60 -46.48 -74.60 -1.26
N SER A 61 -46.13 -75.72 -1.91
CA SER A 61 -44.72 -76.04 -2.17
C SER A 61 -44.06 -75.01 -3.09
N SER A 62 -44.76 -74.56 -4.14
CA SER A 62 -44.26 -73.52 -5.06
C SER A 62 -44.08 -72.18 -4.35
N ILE A 63 -45.08 -71.72 -3.58
CA ILE A 63 -45.02 -70.49 -2.80
C ILE A 63 -43.93 -70.59 -1.73
N SER A 64 -43.84 -71.70 -1.00
CA SER A 64 -42.80 -71.94 -0.01
C SER A 64 -41.41 -71.92 -0.64
N ASN A 65 -41.24 -72.53 -1.81
CA ASN A 65 -39.99 -72.50 -2.57
C ASN A 65 -39.66 -71.09 -3.08
N GLN A 66 -40.64 -70.32 -3.54
CA GLN A 66 -40.46 -68.93 -3.98
C GLN A 66 -40.10 -68.01 -2.81
N ILE A 67 -40.76 -68.15 -1.66
CA ILE A 67 -40.44 -67.39 -0.44
C ILE A 67 -39.05 -67.77 0.06
N SER A 68 -38.70 -69.06 0.03
CA SER A 68 -37.37 -69.54 0.43
C SER A 68 -36.28 -69.02 -0.51
N ALA A 69 -36.53 -69.04 -1.83
CA ALA A 69 -35.62 -68.47 -2.83
C ALA A 69 -35.48 -66.94 -2.68
N ALA A 70 -36.58 -66.22 -2.41
CA ALA A 70 -36.56 -64.79 -2.15
C ALA A 70 -35.81 -64.45 -0.86
N SER A 71 -36.01 -65.22 0.21
CA SER A 71 -35.29 -65.08 1.49
C SER A 71 -33.80 -65.34 1.32
N TRP A 72 -33.43 -66.36 0.55
CA TRP A 72 -32.03 -66.65 0.20
C TRP A 72 -31.40 -65.52 -0.60
N ASN A 73 -32.07 -65.02 -1.64
CA ASN A 73 -31.60 -63.88 -2.44
C ASN A 73 -31.43 -62.62 -1.58
N LEU A 74 -32.40 -62.32 -0.71
CA LEU A 74 -32.33 -61.16 0.19
C LEU A 74 -31.17 -61.27 1.18
N THR A 75 -30.88 -62.48 1.66
CA THR A 75 -29.72 -62.73 2.53
C THR A 75 -28.40 -62.54 1.77
N ILE A 76 -28.28 -63.07 0.55
CA ILE A 76 -27.10 -62.86 -0.31
C ILE A 76 -26.92 -61.36 -0.57
N PHE A 77 -27.96 -60.63 -0.96
CA PHE A 77 -27.87 -59.19 -1.18
C PHE A 77 -27.49 -58.44 0.10
N GLY A 78 -28.02 -58.83 1.26
CA GLY A 78 -27.63 -58.27 2.55
C GLY A 78 -26.14 -58.43 2.84
N ILE A 79 -25.58 -59.61 2.57
CA ILE A 79 -24.13 -59.87 2.69
C ILE A 79 -23.35 -59.02 1.69
N LEU A 80 -23.81 -58.96 0.43
CA LEU A 80 -23.16 -58.19 -0.63
C LEU A 80 -23.11 -56.68 -0.30
N PHE A 81 -24.21 -56.13 0.23
CA PHE A 81 -24.26 -54.75 0.72
C PHE A 81 -23.36 -54.54 1.94
N GLY A 82 -23.30 -55.48 2.87
CA GLY A 82 -22.39 -55.42 4.02
C GLY A 82 -20.92 -55.37 3.58
N VAL A 83 -20.54 -56.23 2.64
CA VAL A 83 -19.18 -56.24 2.07
C VAL A 83 -18.89 -54.95 1.30
N ALA A 84 -19.84 -54.48 0.47
CA ALA A 84 -19.68 -53.22 -0.25
C ALA A 84 -19.54 -52.01 0.69
N ALA A 85 -20.31 -51.96 1.78
CA ALA A 85 -20.21 -50.91 2.79
C ALA A 85 -18.85 -50.89 3.48
N LEU A 86 -18.26 -52.07 3.77
CA LEU A 86 -16.90 -52.16 4.30
C LEU A 86 -15.86 -51.62 3.30
N PHE A 87 -15.96 -51.99 2.01
CA PHE A 87 -15.07 -51.46 0.98
C PHE A 87 -15.20 -49.94 0.81
N ILE A 88 -16.42 -49.41 0.83
CA ILE A 88 -16.67 -47.96 0.77
C ILE A 88 -16.06 -47.27 2.00
N GLY A 89 -16.24 -47.82 3.20
CA GLY A 89 -15.65 -47.27 4.42
C GLY A 89 -14.12 -47.19 4.34
N VAL A 90 -13.46 -48.27 3.95
CA VAL A 90 -11.99 -48.30 3.76
C VAL A 90 -11.54 -47.30 2.70
N TYR A 91 -12.27 -47.21 1.58
CA TYR A 91 -11.95 -46.27 0.51
C TYR A 91 -12.11 -44.80 0.94
N VAL A 92 -13.20 -44.46 1.65
CA VAL A 92 -13.43 -43.12 2.18
C VAL A 92 -12.32 -42.74 3.16
N THR A 93 -11.96 -43.62 4.10
CA THR A 93 -10.84 -43.38 5.03
C THR A 93 -9.50 -43.21 4.30
N TYR A 94 -9.25 -43.97 3.23
CA TYR A 94 -8.05 -43.80 2.42
C TYR A 94 -8.00 -42.43 1.73
N ILE A 95 -9.12 -41.99 1.14
CA ILE A 95 -9.23 -40.67 0.51
C ILE A 95 -9.11 -39.55 1.54
N GLU A 96 -9.75 -39.68 2.71
CA GLU A 96 -9.65 -38.70 3.81
C GLU A 96 -8.20 -38.50 4.26
N ARG A 97 -7.46 -39.60 4.49
CA ARG A 97 -6.02 -39.53 4.83
C ARG A 97 -5.22 -38.82 3.75
N LYS A 98 -5.52 -39.07 2.47
CA LYS A 98 -4.85 -38.41 1.35
C LYS A 98 -5.19 -36.92 1.27
N ILE A 99 -6.43 -36.53 1.56
CA ILE A 99 -6.85 -35.13 1.62
C ILE A 99 -6.14 -34.40 2.77
N ILE A 100 -6.03 -35.03 3.94
CA ILE A 100 -5.30 -34.47 5.09
C ILE A 100 -3.82 -34.28 4.73
N ASP A 101 -3.16 -35.30 4.17
CA ASP A 101 -1.75 -35.19 3.75
C ASP A 101 -1.53 -34.10 2.68
N LEU A 102 -2.46 -33.96 1.73
CA LEU A 102 -2.43 -32.87 0.75
C LEU A 102 -2.65 -31.49 1.39
N LYS A 103 -3.53 -31.40 2.37
CA LYS A 103 -3.78 -30.17 3.12
C LYS A 103 -2.51 -29.75 3.88
N ASP A 104 -1.90 -30.67 4.63
CA ASP A 104 -0.69 -30.40 5.41
C ASP A 104 0.48 -29.99 4.50
N LYS A 105 0.63 -30.66 3.34
CA LYS A 105 1.60 -30.27 2.31
C LYS A 105 1.32 -28.89 1.75
N ASN A 106 0.07 -28.54 1.47
CA ASN A 106 -0.30 -27.21 0.97
C ASN A 106 -0.06 -26.12 2.01
N GLU A 107 -0.38 -26.37 3.29
CA GLU A 107 -0.08 -25.43 4.37
C GLU A 107 1.44 -25.21 4.48
N THR A 108 2.23 -26.28 4.45
CA THR A 108 3.70 -26.21 4.44
C THR A 108 4.23 -25.44 3.22
N LEU A 109 3.66 -25.68 2.02
CA LEU A 109 4.05 -24.98 0.80
C LEU A 109 3.67 -23.49 0.86
N LEU A 110 2.51 -23.16 1.43
CA LEU A 110 2.07 -21.78 1.63
C LEU A 110 3.01 -21.05 2.60
N GLU A 111 3.36 -21.68 3.72
CA GLU A 111 4.32 -21.12 4.68
C GLU A 111 5.68 -20.88 4.04
N LYS A 112 6.21 -21.87 3.30
CA LYS A 112 7.47 -21.69 2.53
C LYS A 112 7.37 -20.58 1.50
N THR A 113 6.22 -20.45 0.83
CA THR A 113 6.00 -19.40 -0.18
C THR A 113 5.94 -18.02 0.45
N LEU A 114 5.27 -17.87 1.60
CA LEU A 114 5.25 -16.62 2.38
C LEU A 114 6.65 -16.24 2.84
N LYS A 115 7.40 -17.19 3.41
CA LYS A 115 8.79 -16.96 3.82
C LYS A 115 9.68 -16.55 2.64
N THR A 116 9.56 -17.23 1.51
CA THR A 116 10.30 -16.88 0.28
C THR A 116 9.94 -15.47 -0.19
N LYS A 117 8.65 -15.09 -0.13
CA LYS A 117 8.19 -13.75 -0.49
C LYS A 117 8.80 -12.69 0.43
N GLU A 118 8.84 -12.92 1.74
CA GLU A 118 9.46 -12.01 2.72
C GLU A 118 10.96 -11.85 2.47
N GLU A 119 11.67 -12.96 2.20
CA GLU A 119 13.08 -12.94 1.84
C GLU A 119 13.33 -12.13 0.56
N VAL A 120 12.49 -12.29 -0.48
CA VAL A 120 12.58 -11.52 -1.73
C VAL A 120 12.37 -10.03 -1.48
N VAL A 121 11.40 -9.64 -0.65
CA VAL A 121 11.17 -8.23 -0.29
C VAL A 121 12.38 -7.67 0.45
N ALA A 122 12.90 -8.39 1.45
CA ALA A 122 14.08 -7.98 2.20
C ALA A 122 15.32 -7.85 1.29
N ILE A 123 15.51 -8.77 0.34
CA ILE A 123 16.58 -8.68 -0.67
C ILE A 123 16.40 -7.44 -1.55
N ASN A 124 15.18 -7.19 -2.05
CA ASN A 124 14.90 -6.02 -2.87
C ASN A 124 15.16 -4.70 -2.12
N ASP A 125 14.76 -4.61 -0.85
CA ASP A 125 15.04 -3.45 0.00
C ASP A 125 16.55 -3.27 0.23
N ASN A 126 17.27 -4.37 0.48
CA ASN A 126 18.74 -4.34 0.59
C ASN A 126 19.41 -3.89 -0.71
N ILE A 127 18.93 -4.37 -1.87
CA ILE A 127 19.44 -3.96 -3.19
C ILE A 127 19.19 -2.47 -3.39
N ASN A 128 17.96 -1.98 -3.20
CA ASN A 128 17.63 -0.58 -3.41
C ASN A 128 18.42 0.35 -2.48
N ASN A 129 18.52 -0.01 -1.20
CA ASN A 129 19.32 0.76 -0.23
C ASN A 129 20.81 0.76 -0.59
N ASN A 130 21.36 -0.37 -1.03
CA ASN A 130 22.76 -0.46 -1.45
C ASN A 130 23.02 0.31 -2.75
N LEU A 131 22.11 0.22 -3.73
CA LEU A 131 22.20 0.97 -4.99
C LEU A 131 22.18 2.49 -4.74
N ASN A 132 21.28 2.96 -3.88
CA ASN A 132 21.22 4.39 -3.53
C ASN A 132 22.51 4.84 -2.81
N LYS A 133 23.02 4.04 -1.86
CA LYS A 133 24.30 4.33 -1.20
C LYS A 133 25.48 4.38 -2.18
N ILE A 134 25.54 3.44 -3.12
CA ILE A 134 26.57 3.42 -4.17
C ILE A 134 26.43 4.65 -5.06
N PHE A 135 25.22 5.00 -5.49
CA PHE A 135 24.96 6.20 -6.29
C PHE A 135 25.41 7.48 -5.57
N LEU A 136 25.06 7.63 -4.29
CA LEU A 136 25.50 8.77 -3.48
C LEU A 136 27.03 8.82 -3.35
N LYS A 137 27.68 7.65 -3.17
CA LYS A 137 29.14 7.57 -3.11
C LYS A 137 29.81 7.95 -4.43
N ILE A 138 29.33 7.43 -5.55
CA ILE A 138 29.83 7.79 -6.89
C ILE A 138 29.66 9.28 -7.13
N ARG A 139 28.46 9.82 -6.84
CA ARG A 139 28.17 11.25 -6.98
C ARG A 139 29.11 12.10 -6.12
N ARG A 140 29.40 11.66 -4.89
CA ARG A 140 30.37 12.33 -4.01
C ARG A 140 31.79 12.29 -4.57
N GLU A 141 32.25 11.14 -5.05
CA GLU A 141 33.56 10.98 -5.68
C GLU A 141 33.71 11.85 -6.92
N GLU A 142 32.68 11.93 -7.76
CA GLU A 142 32.63 12.85 -8.90
C GLU A 142 32.69 14.31 -8.47
N THR A 143 31.97 14.69 -7.40
CA THR A 143 32.00 16.06 -6.89
C THR A 143 33.41 16.42 -6.46
N ILE A 144 34.06 15.55 -5.68
CA ILE A 144 35.44 15.74 -5.24
C ILE A 144 36.39 15.82 -6.45
N HIS A 145 36.16 15.00 -7.49
CA HIS A 145 36.94 15.06 -8.72
C HIS A 145 36.79 16.40 -9.44
N ILE A 146 35.57 16.94 -9.55
CA ILE A 146 35.29 18.28 -10.10
C ILE A 146 36.01 19.34 -9.27
N LEU A 147 35.88 19.31 -7.95
CA LEU A 147 36.51 20.28 -7.05
C LEU A 147 38.05 20.27 -7.15
N LYS A 148 38.66 19.08 -7.20
CA LYS A 148 40.11 18.92 -7.43
C LYS A 148 40.57 19.36 -8.81
N ARG A 149 39.68 19.31 -9.81
CA ARG A 149 39.97 19.85 -11.15
C ARG A 149 39.93 21.37 -11.13
N LEU A 150 38.95 21.96 -10.46
CA LEU A 150 38.83 23.42 -10.31
C LEU A 150 40.03 24.03 -9.59
N THR A 151 40.62 23.36 -8.60
CA THR A 151 41.85 23.87 -7.98
C THR A 151 43.04 23.94 -8.94
N LYS A 152 43.06 23.09 -9.98
CA LYS A 152 44.09 23.08 -11.03
C LYS A 152 43.76 24.02 -12.19
N ILE A 153 42.49 24.11 -12.58
CA ILE A 153 41.99 24.91 -13.70
C ILE A 153 40.72 25.66 -13.23
N PRO A 154 40.88 26.82 -12.57
CA PRO A 154 39.74 27.53 -11.97
C PRO A 154 38.65 27.97 -12.95
N GLU A 155 39.02 28.26 -14.20
CA GLU A 155 38.13 28.72 -15.29
C GLU A 155 37.09 27.66 -15.69
N ASP A 156 37.37 26.37 -15.44
CA ASP A 156 36.44 25.28 -15.71
C ASP A 156 35.13 25.38 -14.89
N ILE A 157 35.06 26.30 -13.92
CA ILE A 157 33.82 26.60 -13.20
C ILE A 157 32.68 26.95 -14.15
N GLY A 158 32.95 27.59 -15.29
CA GLY A 158 31.93 27.92 -16.28
C GLY A 158 31.21 26.66 -16.81
N ASN A 159 31.94 25.54 -16.90
CA ASN A 159 31.41 24.25 -17.36
C ASN A 159 30.76 23.45 -16.21
N PHE A 160 31.23 23.64 -14.99
CA PHE A 160 30.78 22.86 -13.83
C PHE A 160 29.75 23.56 -12.93
N THR A 161 29.45 24.84 -13.15
CA THR A 161 28.55 25.64 -12.31
C THR A 161 27.23 24.90 -12.08
N GLN A 162 26.50 24.54 -13.15
CA GLN A 162 25.21 23.86 -13.04
C GLN A 162 25.30 22.52 -12.29
N GLN A 163 26.38 21.76 -12.51
CA GLN A 163 26.58 20.50 -11.82
C GLN A 163 26.77 20.72 -10.32
N LEU A 164 27.57 21.71 -9.93
CA LEU A 164 27.80 22.06 -8.53
C LEU A 164 26.53 22.58 -7.85
N LEU A 165 25.79 23.48 -8.50
CA LEU A 165 24.51 23.99 -7.98
C LEU A 165 23.46 22.87 -7.79
N SER A 166 23.53 21.80 -8.57
CA SER A 166 22.61 20.66 -8.43
C SER A 166 23.00 19.67 -7.31
N ARG A 167 24.22 19.78 -6.75
CA ARG A 167 24.83 18.80 -5.84
C ARG A 167 24.76 19.27 -4.39
N GLU A 168 24.73 18.31 -3.47
CA GLU A 168 24.96 18.59 -2.05
C GLU A 168 26.47 18.67 -1.82
N LEU A 169 26.95 19.86 -1.46
CA LEU A 169 28.34 20.10 -1.12
C LEU A 169 28.51 20.08 0.39
N GLU A 170 29.57 19.42 0.85
CA GLU A 170 29.92 19.35 2.27
C GLU A 170 30.69 20.60 2.68
N ARG A 171 30.68 20.93 3.97
CA ARG A 171 31.34 22.13 4.51
C ARG A 171 32.83 22.21 4.13
N ASP A 172 33.52 21.08 4.12
CA ASP A 172 34.95 21.01 3.79
C ASP A 172 35.24 21.28 2.30
N ASP A 173 34.24 21.14 1.42
CA ASP A 173 34.37 21.43 -0.01
C ASP A 173 34.61 22.91 -0.28
N PHE A 174 34.19 23.79 0.65
CA PHE A 174 34.43 25.22 0.59
C PHE A 174 35.92 25.54 0.37
N ASN A 175 36.83 24.77 0.98
CA ASN A 175 38.27 25.02 0.88
C ASN A 175 38.78 24.82 -0.56
N TYR A 176 38.27 23.81 -1.28
CA TYR A 176 38.63 23.60 -2.68
C TYR A 176 38.13 24.74 -3.56
N LEU A 177 36.89 25.17 -3.35
CA LEU A 177 36.31 26.29 -4.12
C LEU A 177 37.02 27.61 -3.82
N LYS A 178 37.38 27.86 -2.56
CA LYS A 178 38.14 29.03 -2.15
C LYS A 178 39.53 29.06 -2.79
N GLU A 179 40.24 27.93 -2.76
CA GLU A 179 41.55 27.82 -3.41
C GLU A 179 41.45 28.07 -4.91
N ALA A 180 40.48 27.45 -5.58
CA ALA A 180 40.23 27.66 -6.99
C ALA A 180 39.89 29.13 -7.30
N TYR A 181 38.99 29.75 -6.53
CA TYR A 181 38.64 31.16 -6.67
C TYR A 181 39.85 32.09 -6.52
N LYS A 182 40.73 31.83 -5.55
CA LYS A 182 41.96 32.61 -5.34
C LYS A 182 42.94 32.50 -6.50
N ASN A 183 43.00 31.34 -7.14
CA ASN A 183 43.87 31.09 -8.29
C ASN A 183 43.29 31.62 -9.60
N LEU A 184 42.05 32.11 -9.59
CA LEU A 184 41.42 32.66 -10.76
C LEU A 184 42.12 33.97 -11.15
N GLY A 185 42.52 34.08 -12.41
CA GLY A 185 43.15 35.30 -12.93
C GLY A 185 42.28 36.55 -12.75
N PRO A 186 42.82 37.76 -12.96
CA PRO A 186 42.05 39.00 -12.81
C PRO A 186 40.78 38.97 -13.66
N LYS A 187 39.70 39.61 -13.17
CA LYS A 187 38.43 39.71 -13.90
C LYS A 187 38.71 40.22 -15.33
N PRO A 188 38.28 39.51 -16.38
CA PRO A 188 38.33 40.06 -17.73
C PRO A 188 37.53 41.37 -17.74
N GLN A 189 38.06 42.39 -18.42
CA GLN A 189 37.33 43.65 -18.57
C GLN A 189 35.98 43.36 -19.26
N PRO A 190 34.88 43.95 -18.79
CA PRO A 190 33.58 43.74 -19.40
C PRO A 190 33.60 44.32 -20.82
N ASP A 191 33.49 43.46 -21.83
CA ASP A 191 33.19 43.90 -23.20
C ASP A 191 31.79 44.54 -23.20
N GLU A 192 31.69 45.80 -23.63
CA GLU A 192 30.48 46.64 -23.60
C GLU A 192 29.30 46.10 -24.44
N ASP A 193 29.48 45.03 -25.22
CA ASP A 193 28.52 44.57 -26.26
C ASP A 193 27.73 43.29 -25.95
N SER A 194 27.77 42.75 -24.72
CA SER A 194 27.01 41.53 -24.39
C SER A 194 25.60 41.80 -23.84
N TRP A 195 24.65 42.09 -24.74
CA TRP A 195 23.27 42.47 -24.38
C TRP A 195 22.38 41.33 -23.85
N ILE A 196 22.82 40.06 -23.86
CA ILE A 196 22.09 38.93 -23.26
C ILE A 196 23.07 37.86 -22.76
N LYS A 197 23.63 38.00 -21.55
CA LYS A 197 24.21 36.87 -20.80
C LYS A 197 23.97 37.12 -19.32
N LEU A 198 23.50 36.11 -18.57
CA LEU A 198 23.88 36.05 -17.15
C LEU A 198 25.38 36.31 -17.14
N ASP A 199 25.85 37.31 -16.39
CA ASP A 199 27.29 37.56 -16.20
C ASP A 199 27.87 36.39 -15.39
N LEU A 200 27.99 35.26 -16.08
CA LEU A 200 28.72 34.04 -15.74
C LEU A 200 30.17 34.22 -16.16
N SER A 201 30.74 35.39 -15.86
CA SER A 201 32.17 35.44 -15.63
C SER A 201 32.53 34.33 -14.64
N HIS A 202 33.71 33.73 -14.80
CA HIS A 202 34.13 32.65 -13.92
C HIS A 202 34.01 33.05 -12.43
N HIS A 203 34.27 34.32 -12.10
CA HIS A 203 34.01 34.88 -10.78
C HIS A 203 32.53 34.80 -10.36
N GLY A 204 31.60 35.24 -11.22
CA GLY A 204 30.17 35.17 -10.97
C GLY A 204 29.68 33.74 -10.73
N SER A 205 30.21 32.77 -11.47
CA SER A 205 29.93 31.36 -11.26
C SER A 205 30.33 30.86 -9.87
N TYR A 206 31.54 31.19 -9.40
CA TYR A 206 31.95 30.85 -8.03
C TYR A 206 31.07 31.54 -6.99
N GLN A 207 30.77 32.82 -7.18
CA GLN A 207 29.93 33.60 -6.26
C GLN A 207 28.52 33.02 -6.15
N LEU A 208 27.96 32.48 -7.25
CA LEU A 208 26.68 31.79 -7.24
C LEU A 208 26.75 30.47 -6.43
N VAL A 209 27.80 29.68 -6.63
CA VAL A 209 28.02 28.44 -5.85
C VAL A 209 28.22 28.76 -4.36
N PHE A 210 28.99 29.81 -4.05
CA PHE A 210 29.16 30.27 -2.67
C PHE A 210 27.85 30.74 -2.06
N PHE A 211 27.04 31.50 -2.81
CA PHE A 211 25.73 31.94 -2.33
C PHE A 211 24.84 30.75 -1.96
N GLN A 212 24.69 29.77 -2.85
CA GLN A 212 23.79 28.63 -2.62
C GLN A 212 24.29 27.70 -1.49
N HIS A 213 25.59 27.40 -1.46
CA HIS A 213 26.11 26.33 -0.60
C HIS A 213 26.84 26.84 0.64
N PHE A 214 27.44 28.01 0.63
CA PHE A 214 28.42 28.44 1.64
C PHE A 214 28.36 29.93 1.96
N LEU A 215 27.19 30.57 1.92
CA LEU A 215 27.12 32.02 2.04
C LEU A 215 27.70 32.51 3.37
N ASP A 216 27.50 31.77 4.46
CA ASP A 216 28.05 32.14 5.76
C ASP A 216 29.59 32.12 5.80
N LEU A 217 30.20 31.08 5.23
CA LEU A 217 31.66 30.96 5.10
C LEU A 217 32.22 31.99 4.14
N ALA A 218 31.56 32.20 3.00
CA ALA A 218 31.98 33.16 1.98
C ALA A 218 31.99 34.59 2.52
N LEU A 219 31.01 34.96 3.35
CA LEU A 219 30.96 36.30 3.95
C LEU A 219 31.99 36.52 5.03
N LYS A 220 32.39 35.47 5.76
CA LYS A 220 33.44 35.54 6.78
C LYS A 220 34.85 35.51 6.17
N ASP A 221 34.98 35.19 4.90
CA ASP A 221 36.25 35.10 4.21
C ASP A 221 36.73 36.47 3.71
N GLU A 222 37.99 36.81 3.99
CA GLU A 222 38.58 38.11 3.64
C GLU A 222 38.77 38.30 2.13
N ILE A 223 38.91 37.22 1.36
CA ILE A 223 39.14 37.28 -0.08
C ILE A 223 37.81 37.27 -0.82
N ILE A 224 36.89 36.39 -0.44
CA ILE A 224 35.62 36.19 -1.15
C ILE A 224 34.58 37.23 -0.72
N GLY A 225 34.48 37.49 0.59
CA GLY A 225 33.41 38.28 1.21
C GLY A 225 33.20 39.67 0.60
N PRO A 226 34.26 40.48 0.38
CA PRO A 226 34.13 41.82 -0.21
C PRO A 226 33.50 41.84 -1.61
N HIS A 227 33.51 40.71 -2.33
CA HIS A 227 33.01 40.63 -3.70
C HIS A 227 31.60 40.04 -3.80
N MET A 228 31.01 39.56 -2.70
CA MET A 228 29.71 38.86 -2.73
C MET A 228 28.53 39.80 -2.99
N ALA A 229 28.57 41.03 -2.44
CA ALA A 229 27.44 41.95 -2.46
C ALA A 229 26.93 42.26 -3.87
N ASP A 230 27.83 42.40 -4.84
CA ASP A 230 27.49 42.74 -6.23
C ASP A 230 26.72 41.62 -6.96
N LYS A 231 26.73 40.38 -6.44
CA LYS A 231 26.09 39.22 -7.07
C LYS A 231 24.81 38.76 -6.39
N TYR A 232 24.39 39.36 -5.28
CA TYR A 232 23.17 38.96 -4.60
C TYR A 232 21.94 39.05 -5.50
N GLU A 233 21.78 40.12 -6.27
CA GLU A 233 20.63 40.24 -7.17
C GLU A 233 20.57 39.06 -8.15
N SER A 234 21.68 38.74 -8.83
CA SER A 234 21.74 37.63 -9.76
C SER A 234 21.54 36.27 -9.08
N ALA A 235 22.13 36.08 -7.89
CA ALA A 235 22.06 34.83 -7.17
C ALA A 235 20.64 34.55 -6.64
N ILE A 236 20.00 35.56 -6.07
CA ILE A 236 18.61 35.49 -5.58
C ILE A 236 17.66 35.19 -6.75
N LYS A 237 17.81 35.88 -7.89
CA LYS A 237 16.97 35.63 -9.08
C LYS A 237 17.14 34.22 -9.66
N SER A 238 18.29 33.60 -9.45
CA SER A 238 18.60 32.27 -10.01
C SER A 238 18.34 31.12 -9.02
N SER A 239 17.89 31.42 -7.80
CA SER A 239 17.75 30.44 -6.73
C SER A 239 16.37 29.79 -6.71
N PHE A 240 16.29 28.50 -6.40
CA PHE A 240 15.02 27.88 -6.03
C PHE A 240 14.65 28.23 -4.59
N LYS A 241 13.39 27.97 -4.20
CA LYS A 241 12.89 28.28 -2.85
C LYS A 241 13.77 27.67 -1.74
N ASN A 242 14.21 26.43 -1.90
CA ASN A 242 15.03 25.74 -0.89
C ASN A 242 16.43 26.36 -0.78
N ASP A 243 17.03 26.74 -1.90
CA ASP A 243 18.33 27.42 -1.93
C ASP A 243 18.24 28.79 -1.25
N MET A 244 17.16 29.54 -1.52
CA MET A 244 16.91 30.80 -0.85
C MET A 244 16.73 30.65 0.66
N ILE A 245 15.99 29.63 1.13
CA ILE A 245 15.81 29.36 2.56
C ILE A 245 17.17 29.16 3.21
N LYS A 246 17.98 28.24 2.69
CA LYS A 246 19.31 27.94 3.23
C LYS A 246 20.23 29.16 3.19
N SER A 247 20.29 29.84 2.05
CA SER A 247 21.13 31.03 1.88
C SER A 247 20.71 32.16 2.83
N THR A 248 19.42 32.30 3.12
CA THR A 248 18.91 33.28 4.09
C THR A 248 19.35 32.93 5.52
N GLU A 249 19.30 31.66 5.90
CA GLU A 249 19.80 31.20 7.20
C GLU A 249 21.31 31.45 7.34
N ASP A 250 22.07 31.10 6.31
CA ASP A 250 23.52 31.32 6.25
C ASP A 250 23.86 32.81 6.31
N PHE A 251 23.15 33.65 5.54
CA PHE A 251 23.27 35.11 5.57
C PHE A 251 23.03 35.67 6.98
N SER A 252 21.91 35.29 7.60
CA SER A 252 21.51 35.75 8.94
C SER A 252 22.55 35.37 9.99
N ARG A 253 23.04 34.13 9.94
CA ARG A 253 24.10 33.64 10.84
C ARG A 253 25.37 34.47 10.69
N ALA A 254 25.79 34.74 9.45
CA ALA A 254 26.97 35.57 9.20
C ALA A 254 26.79 37.01 9.69
N LEU A 255 25.61 37.61 9.55
CA LEU A 255 25.33 38.95 10.07
C LEU A 255 25.45 39.01 11.60
N VAL A 256 24.93 38.00 12.30
CA VAL A 256 25.04 37.93 13.77
C VAL A 256 26.50 37.79 14.19
N ASP A 257 27.25 36.90 13.54
CA ASP A 257 28.65 36.60 13.89
C ASP A 257 29.61 37.77 13.60
N LEU A 258 29.40 38.48 12.48
CA LEU A 258 30.27 39.57 12.04
C LEU A 258 29.82 40.95 12.54
N GLY A 259 28.60 41.04 13.08
CA GLY A 259 27.94 42.28 13.47
C GLY A 259 27.26 42.98 12.28
N LEU A 260 25.98 43.33 12.46
CA LEU A 260 25.14 43.90 11.40
C LEU A 260 25.68 45.22 10.83
N GLU A 261 26.25 46.08 11.68
CA GLU A 261 26.79 47.40 11.28
C GLU A 261 27.91 47.28 10.26
N ASN A 262 28.79 46.29 10.45
CA ASN A 262 29.93 46.05 9.57
C ASN A 262 29.50 45.58 8.17
N ARG A 263 28.25 45.13 8.04
CA ARG A 263 27.70 44.50 6.83
C ARG A 263 26.54 45.28 6.22
N LYS A 264 26.45 46.59 6.50
CA LYS A 264 25.39 47.45 5.95
C LYS A 264 25.27 47.36 4.42
N ASN A 265 26.40 47.35 3.70
CA ASN A 265 26.39 47.23 2.23
C ASN A 265 25.78 45.90 1.77
N ASP A 266 26.19 44.78 2.37
CA ASP A 266 25.64 43.46 2.06
C ASP A 266 24.14 43.38 2.35
N ILE A 267 23.70 43.93 3.48
CA ILE A 267 22.28 43.98 3.85
C ILE A 267 21.48 44.69 2.77
N ASN A 268 21.91 45.88 2.36
CA ASN A 268 21.17 46.66 1.36
C ASN A 268 21.17 45.98 -0.01
N LYS A 269 22.30 45.40 -0.45
CA LYS A 269 22.35 44.63 -1.71
C LYS A 269 21.51 43.36 -1.67
N TYR A 270 21.43 42.69 -0.53
CA TYR A 270 20.58 41.51 -0.36
C TYR A 270 19.09 41.88 -0.44
N PHE A 271 18.68 42.95 0.25
CA PHE A 271 17.31 43.47 0.21
C PHE A 271 16.93 44.06 -1.16
N GLU A 272 17.88 44.67 -1.87
CA GLU A 272 17.73 45.08 -3.27
C GLU A 272 17.44 43.85 -4.14
N GLY A 273 18.25 42.80 -4.02
CA GLY A 273 18.06 41.56 -4.78
C GLY A 273 16.72 40.89 -4.50
N LEU A 274 16.29 40.83 -3.23
CA LEU A 274 14.97 40.31 -2.86
C LEU A 274 13.84 41.12 -3.52
N SER A 275 13.92 42.45 -3.49
CA SER A 275 12.86 43.34 -4.02
C SER A 275 12.67 43.20 -5.52
N LYS A 276 13.73 42.84 -6.25
CA LYS A 276 13.74 42.64 -7.71
C LYS A 276 13.51 41.19 -8.14
N SER A 277 13.26 40.27 -7.20
CA SER A 277 13.12 38.85 -7.48
C SER A 277 11.67 38.36 -7.34
N ASP A 278 11.44 37.10 -7.72
CA ASP A 278 10.18 36.40 -7.47
C ASP A 278 9.92 36.19 -5.96
N PHE A 279 10.94 36.38 -5.12
CA PHE A 279 10.84 36.28 -3.66
C PHE A 279 10.42 37.58 -2.96
N LYS A 280 10.19 38.68 -3.70
CA LYS A 280 9.83 39.99 -3.13
C LYS A 280 8.64 39.99 -2.17
N ASN A 281 7.71 39.05 -2.37
CA ASN A 281 6.49 38.90 -1.56
C ASN A 281 6.51 37.64 -0.68
N ASN A 282 7.64 36.94 -0.58
CA ASN A 282 7.74 35.67 0.11
C ASN A 282 7.93 35.88 1.62
N SER A 283 6.85 35.76 2.39
CA SER A 283 6.91 35.92 3.84
C SER A 283 7.72 34.83 4.55
N ASP A 284 7.86 33.64 3.98
CA ASP A 284 8.62 32.54 4.61
C ASP A 284 10.09 32.92 4.75
N ILE A 285 10.69 33.45 3.67
CA ILE A 285 12.09 33.90 3.65
C ILE A 285 12.32 35.00 4.70
N MET A 286 11.42 35.97 4.78
CA MET A 286 11.53 37.06 5.76
C MET A 286 11.32 36.58 7.21
N ASN A 287 10.43 35.62 7.45
CA ASN A 287 10.27 35.00 8.77
C ASN A 287 11.55 34.25 9.18
N ILE A 288 12.18 33.53 8.25
CA ILE A 288 13.44 32.82 8.49
C ILE A 288 14.55 33.81 8.83
N LEU A 289 14.72 34.87 8.04
CA LEU A 289 15.68 35.95 8.30
C LEU A 289 15.47 36.51 9.71
N LEU A 290 14.24 36.93 10.03
CA LEU A 290 13.92 37.56 11.30
C LEU A 290 14.13 36.63 12.50
N ASN A 291 13.80 35.34 12.38
CA ASN A 291 14.01 34.37 13.47
C ASN A 291 15.49 33.98 13.64
N SER A 292 16.26 33.97 12.55
CA SER A 292 17.67 33.61 12.56
C SER A 292 18.59 34.66 13.17
N LEU A 293 18.11 35.90 13.38
CA LEU A 293 18.85 36.98 14.04
C LEU A 293 19.01 36.80 15.56
N GLN A 294 18.35 35.77 16.14
CA GLN A 294 18.41 35.32 17.54
C GLN A 294 17.87 36.30 18.59
N SER A 295 18.20 37.58 18.51
CA SER A 295 17.80 38.59 19.50
C SER A 295 16.80 39.60 18.92
N ARG A 296 15.93 40.10 19.80
CA ARG A 296 14.99 41.19 19.46
C ARG A 296 15.74 42.45 19.04
N GLU A 297 16.83 42.77 19.73
CA GLU A 297 17.69 43.90 19.39
C GLU A 297 18.20 43.81 17.94
N ASN A 298 18.73 42.66 17.52
CA ASN A 298 19.21 42.46 16.16
C ASN A 298 18.09 42.58 15.12
N GLN A 299 16.87 42.14 15.46
CA GLN A 299 15.72 42.23 14.56
C GLN A 299 15.31 43.68 14.27
N PHE A 300 15.28 44.53 15.30
CA PHE A 300 15.03 45.97 15.15
C PHE A 300 16.22 46.70 14.50
N LYS A 301 17.44 46.32 14.87
CA LYS A 301 18.67 46.89 14.31
C LYS A 301 18.77 46.64 12.80
N LEU A 302 18.46 45.43 12.34
CA LEU A 302 18.43 45.13 10.90
C LEU A 302 17.46 46.04 10.16
N PHE A 303 16.25 46.25 10.70
CA PHE A 303 15.28 47.15 10.06
C PHE A 303 15.84 48.57 9.87
N ASN A 304 16.52 49.10 10.89
CA ASN A 304 17.09 50.45 10.86
C ASN A 304 18.28 50.57 9.90
N LEU A 305 18.95 49.47 9.54
CA LEU A 305 20.10 49.45 8.63
C LEU A 305 19.73 49.34 7.15
N ILE A 306 18.52 48.86 6.85
CA ILE A 306 18.02 48.80 5.47
C ILE A 306 17.62 50.22 5.05
N GLU A 307 18.10 50.67 3.90
CA GLU A 307 17.88 52.01 3.37
C GLU A 307 16.45 52.17 2.85
N ASP A 308 15.92 53.40 2.97
CA ASP A 308 14.58 53.78 2.51
C ASP A 308 14.57 54.21 1.06
N GLU A 309 15.10 53.35 0.18
CA GLU A 309 15.24 53.61 -1.26
C GLU A 309 14.28 52.75 -2.07
N ASP A 310 13.84 53.24 -3.23
CA ASP A 310 12.85 52.58 -4.10
C ASP A 310 13.20 51.12 -4.41
N HIS A 311 14.49 50.79 -4.49
CA HIS A 311 14.98 49.46 -4.85
C HIS A 311 15.09 48.48 -3.67
N THR A 312 15.08 48.94 -2.42
CA THR A 312 15.08 48.11 -1.20
C THR A 312 13.71 48.11 -0.49
N LEU A 313 12.92 49.17 -0.71
CA LEU A 313 11.69 49.46 0.01
C LEU A 313 10.65 48.32 -0.01
N PRO A 314 10.38 47.62 -1.13
CA PRO A 314 9.41 46.52 -1.13
C PRO A 314 9.75 45.43 -0.10
N SER A 315 11.01 44.99 -0.07
CA SER A 315 11.47 43.97 0.88
C SER A 315 11.56 44.50 2.30
N LYS A 316 11.98 45.77 2.49
CA LYS A 316 11.98 46.43 3.80
C LYS A 316 10.58 46.46 4.41
N LEU A 317 9.56 46.80 3.62
CA LEU A 317 8.16 46.83 4.07
C LEU A 317 7.64 45.44 4.44
N LEU A 318 8.01 44.40 3.69
CA LEU A 318 7.62 43.04 4.03
C LEU A 318 8.24 42.61 5.38
N TYR A 319 9.54 42.87 5.56
CA TYR A 319 10.22 42.63 6.83
C TYR A 319 9.56 43.41 7.98
N ALA A 320 9.25 44.69 7.75
CA ALA A 320 8.60 45.57 8.72
C ALA A 320 7.22 45.07 9.18
N ARG A 321 6.39 44.60 8.23
CA ARG A 321 5.08 44.01 8.55
C ARG A 321 5.20 42.77 9.42
N ILE A 322 6.19 41.92 9.16
CA ILE A 322 6.46 40.73 9.96
C ILE A 322 6.97 41.10 11.35
N LEU A 323 7.90 42.06 11.43
CA LEU A 323 8.42 42.59 12.70
C LEU A 323 7.29 43.16 13.56
N LYS A 324 6.44 44.02 12.99
CA LYS A 324 5.29 44.60 13.66
C LYS A 324 4.29 43.53 14.13
N LYS A 325 4.00 42.54 13.28
CA LYS A 325 3.11 41.42 13.65
C LYS A 325 3.67 40.61 14.82
N LYS A 326 4.97 40.33 14.84
CA LYS A 326 5.63 39.55 15.91
C LYS A 326 5.57 40.25 17.27
N TYR A 327 5.69 41.58 17.29
CA TYR A 327 5.81 42.35 18.52
C TYR A 327 4.58 43.19 18.88
N LYS A 328 3.44 42.99 18.20
CA LYS A 328 2.19 43.75 18.40
C LYS A 328 1.75 43.83 19.86
N ASP A 329 1.82 42.71 20.57
CA ASP A 329 1.34 42.58 21.96
C ASP A 329 2.50 42.57 22.98
N SER A 330 3.70 42.96 22.55
CA SER A 330 4.89 42.98 23.41
C SER A 330 5.11 44.34 24.07
N LYS A 331 5.69 44.35 25.27
CA LYS A 331 6.19 45.60 25.88
C LYS A 331 7.37 46.11 25.07
N LEU A 332 7.23 47.30 24.47
CA LEU A 332 8.23 47.95 23.63
C LEU A 332 9.06 48.97 24.43
N THR A 333 10.36 49.01 24.15
CA THR A 333 11.23 50.14 24.52
C THR A 333 10.88 51.36 23.66
N GLU A 334 11.33 52.54 24.06
CA GLU A 334 11.00 53.77 23.34
C GLU A 334 11.59 53.79 21.92
N SER A 335 12.82 53.31 21.75
CA SER A 335 13.44 53.17 20.42
C SER A 335 12.67 52.22 19.51
N GLU A 336 12.11 51.13 20.06
CA GLU A 336 11.33 50.17 19.27
C GLU A 336 9.96 50.72 18.89
N LYS A 337 9.33 51.53 19.76
CA LYS A 337 8.08 52.23 19.40
C LYS A 337 8.32 53.17 18.23
N ILE A 338 9.36 54.01 18.30
CA ILE A 338 9.74 54.92 17.22
C ILE A 338 9.98 54.14 15.93
N THR A 339 10.69 53.00 16.00
CA THR A 339 10.87 52.13 14.83
C THR A 339 9.53 51.65 14.26
N LEU A 340 8.58 51.18 15.09
CA LEU A 340 7.27 50.71 14.58
C LEU A 340 6.35 51.84 14.10
N GLU A 341 6.48 53.05 14.63
CA GLU A 341 5.77 54.24 14.13
C GLU A 341 6.30 54.62 12.74
N ASN A 342 7.63 54.61 12.54
CA ASN A 342 8.25 54.83 11.24
C ASN A 342 7.79 53.79 10.19
N VAL A 343 7.51 52.55 10.62
CA VAL A 343 6.93 51.52 9.72
C VAL A 343 5.57 51.95 9.18
N ASP A 344 4.71 52.53 10.01
CA ASP A 344 3.38 52.97 9.56
C ASP A 344 3.48 54.13 8.58
N GLU A 345 4.37 55.09 8.82
CA GLU A 345 4.63 56.19 7.89
C GLU A 345 5.16 55.68 6.53
N LEU A 346 6.09 54.72 6.55
CA LEU A 346 6.65 54.12 5.34
C LEU A 346 5.59 53.36 4.52
N ILE A 347 4.70 52.61 5.19
CA ILE A 347 3.60 51.91 4.52
C ILE A 347 2.68 52.92 3.81
N VAL A 348 2.26 53.97 4.51
CA VAL A 348 1.37 55.02 3.95
C VAL A 348 2.04 55.72 2.76
N ARG A 349 3.35 56.04 2.88
CA ARG A 349 4.11 56.66 1.79
C ARG A 349 4.19 55.77 0.56
N PHE A 350 4.43 54.47 0.75
CA PHE A 350 4.54 53.52 -0.34
C PHE A 350 3.21 53.30 -1.06
N GLU A 351 2.11 53.13 -0.33
CA GLU A 351 0.76 52.96 -0.90
C GLU A 351 0.38 54.16 -1.77
N LYS A 352 0.58 55.39 -1.28
CA LYS A 352 0.37 56.62 -2.07
C LYS A 352 1.22 56.67 -3.34
N SER A 353 2.45 56.16 -3.31
CA SER A 353 3.34 56.15 -4.47
C SER A 353 2.91 55.13 -5.54
N GLN A 354 2.33 54.00 -5.14
CA GLN A 354 1.80 53.00 -6.07
C GLN A 354 0.50 53.49 -6.73
N GLU A 355 -0.40 54.08 -5.95
CA GLU A 355 -1.63 54.68 -6.48
C GLU A 355 -1.38 55.80 -7.50
N ALA A 356 -0.28 56.56 -7.33
CA ALA A 356 0.12 57.57 -8.30
C ALA A 356 0.66 56.94 -9.61
N LYS A 357 1.42 55.85 -9.51
CA LYS A 357 1.95 55.12 -10.68
C LYS A 357 0.86 54.40 -11.48
N GLU A 358 -0.20 53.94 -10.84
CA GLU A 358 -1.34 53.29 -11.53
C GLU A 358 -2.26 54.28 -12.25
N LYS A 359 -2.18 55.57 -11.91
CA LYS A 359 -2.98 56.65 -12.52
C LYS A 359 -2.26 57.37 -13.67
N THR A 360 -1.01 57.04 -13.93
CA THR A 360 -0.17 57.61 -14.99
C THR A 360 0.06 56.56 -16.07
#